data_AF-A0A838GK89-F1
#
_entry.id   AF-A0A838GK89-F1
#
_cell.length_a   1.000
_cell.length_b   1.000
_cell.length_c   1.000
_cell.angle_alpha   90.00
_cell.angle_beta   90.00
_cell.angle_gamma   90.00
#
_symmetry.space_group_name_H-M   'P 1'
#
loop_
_entity.id
_entity.type
_entity.pdbx_description
1 polymer ?
#
loop_
_entity_poly.entity_id
_entity_poly.type
_entity_poly.pdbx_seq_one_letter_code
_entity_poly.pdbx_strand_id
1 'polypeptide(L)'
;MAVADAPTIAFRDQPAFRTWLAEHHREQDGIWLKLAKKGSGIPSVTYAEAVVVALCFGWIDGQARSVDETSYVQRFTPRRSRSKWSKINIGRVEAL
;
A
#
# COMPACT_ATOMS: atom_id res chain seq x y z
N MET A 1 -14.72 -8.05 -5.95
CA MET A 1 -13.93 -9.27 -6.22
C MET A 1 -12.99 -9.57 -5.06
N ALA A 2 -12.54 -10.82 -4.89
CA ALA A 2 -11.54 -11.15 -3.87
C ALA A 2 -10.19 -10.56 -4.31
N VAL A 3 -9.50 -9.86 -3.42
CA VAL A 3 -8.18 -9.24 -3.69
C VAL A 3 -7.06 -10.28 -3.85
N ALA A 4 -7.42 -11.57 -3.98
CA ALA A 4 -6.50 -12.65 -4.30
C ALA A 4 -5.92 -12.50 -5.71
N ASP A 5 -6.67 -11.92 -6.66
CA ASP A 5 -6.27 -11.72 -8.06
C ASP A 5 -5.79 -10.28 -8.36
N ALA A 6 -5.52 -9.48 -7.32
CA ALA A 6 -5.06 -8.11 -7.50
C ALA A 6 -3.66 -8.05 -8.15
N PRO A 7 -3.38 -7.06 -9.01
CA PRO A 7 -2.08 -6.94 -9.65
C PRO A 7 -0.98 -6.65 -8.62
N THR A 8 0.20 -7.23 -8.85
CA THR A 8 1.41 -6.91 -8.05
C THR A 8 2.20 -5.81 -8.76
N ILE A 9 2.45 -4.70 -8.06
CA ILE A 9 3.12 -3.51 -8.61
C ILE A 9 4.26 -3.10 -7.67
N ALA A 10 5.37 -2.64 -8.21
CA ALA A 10 6.50 -2.11 -7.44
C ALA A 10 6.72 -0.63 -7.79
N PHE A 11 7.04 0.18 -6.78
CA PHE A 11 7.42 1.58 -6.98
C PHE A 11 8.78 1.86 -6.36
N ARG A 12 9.59 2.64 -7.08
CA ARG A 12 10.95 3.02 -6.67
C ARG A 12 10.97 3.89 -5.42
N ASP A 13 9.95 4.73 -5.26
CA ASP A 13 9.87 5.74 -4.20
C ASP A 13 8.41 6.19 -3.95
N GLN A 14 8.23 7.00 -2.91
CA GLN A 14 6.94 7.55 -2.52
C GLN A 14 6.26 8.40 -3.63
N PRO A 15 6.95 9.30 -4.35
CA PRO A 15 6.35 10.04 -5.46
C PRO A 15 5.77 9.14 -6.55
N ALA A 16 6.49 8.11 -6.97
CA ALA A 16 6.01 7.18 -8.00
C ALA A 16 4.72 6.48 -7.57
N PHE A 17 4.64 6.04 -6.31
CA PHE A 17 3.41 5.42 -5.80
C PHE A 17 2.26 6.42 -5.72
N ARG A 18 2.53 7.66 -5.30
CA ARG A 18 1.53 8.74 -5.23
C ARG A 18 0.94 9.07 -6.59
N THR A 19 1.78 9.20 -7.62
CA THR A 19 1.32 9.46 -9.00
C THR A 19 0.42 8.33 -9.48
N TRP A 20 0.82 7.08 -9.26
CA TRP A 20 0.00 5.94 -9.66
C TRP A 20 -1.36 5.92 -8.95
N LEU A 21 -1.40 6.18 -7.63
CA LEU A 21 -2.68 6.26 -6.92
C LEU A 21 -3.52 7.43 -7.41
N ALA A 22 -2.95 8.59 -7.73
CA ALA A 22 -3.69 9.72 -8.27
C ALA A 22 -4.46 9.35 -9.55
N GLU A 23 -3.86 8.53 -10.41
CA GLU A 23 -4.46 8.06 -11.66
C GLU A 23 -5.45 6.90 -11.45
N HIS A 24 -5.16 5.96 -10.54
CA HIS A 24 -5.87 4.66 -10.50
C HIS A 24 -6.72 4.40 -9.26
N HIS A 25 -6.69 5.26 -8.22
CA HIS A 25 -7.34 4.99 -6.92
C HIS A 25 -8.86 4.76 -6.98
N ARG A 26 -9.54 5.19 -8.05
CA ARG A 26 -10.99 5.05 -8.24
C ARG A 26 -11.39 3.86 -9.10
N GLU A 27 -10.46 3.36 -9.91
CA GLU A 27 -10.70 2.31 -10.90
C GLU A 27 -10.26 0.93 -10.39
N GLN A 28 -9.28 0.91 -9.49
CA GLN A 28 -8.71 -0.33 -8.97
C GLN A 28 -9.34 -0.73 -7.63
N ASP A 29 -9.73 -2.00 -7.53
CA ASP A 29 -10.29 -2.61 -6.31
C ASP A 29 -9.22 -3.01 -5.28
N GLY A 30 -7.94 -2.89 -5.65
CA GLY A 30 -6.78 -3.14 -4.79
C GLY A 30 -5.56 -3.61 -5.57
N ILE A 31 -4.41 -3.55 -4.91
CA ILE A 31 -3.11 -4.01 -5.44
C ILE A 31 -2.34 -4.78 -4.36
N TRP A 32 -1.37 -5.57 -4.82
CA TRP A 32 -0.25 -6.01 -4.01
C TRP A 32 0.95 -5.10 -4.31
N LEU A 33 1.33 -4.26 -3.35
CA LEU A 33 2.51 -3.43 -3.47
C LEU A 33 3.75 -4.23 -3.07
N LYS A 34 4.67 -4.47 -4.02
CA LYS A 34 5.97 -5.08 -3.76
C LYS A 34 6.91 -4.03 -3.15
N LEU A 35 7.39 -4.35 -1.95
CA LEU A 35 8.25 -3.53 -1.10
C LEU A 35 9.58 -4.23 -0.91
N ALA A 36 10.67 -3.49 -1.04
CA ALA A 36 11.99 -3.99 -0.67
C ALA A 36 12.13 -4.02 0.86
N LYS A 37 12.76 -5.07 1.39
CA LYS A 37 13.14 -5.14 2.81
C LYS A 37 14.27 -4.15 3.07
N LYS A 38 14.29 -3.61 4.29
CA LYS A 38 15.36 -2.72 4.75
C LYS A 38 16.71 -3.43 4.62
N GLY A 39 17.69 -2.76 4.04
CA GLY A 39 19.04 -3.31 3.85
C GLY A 39 19.24 -4.17 2.60
N SER A 40 18.21 -4.37 1.76
CA SER A 40 18.35 -5.11 0.49
C SER A 40 19.12 -4.37 -0.60
N GLY A 41 19.36 -3.06 -0.44
CA GLY A 41 19.98 -2.21 -1.46
C GLY A 41 19.08 -1.90 -2.67
N ILE A 42 17.85 -2.44 -2.71
CA ILE A 42 16.89 -2.21 -3.80
C ILE A 42 16.10 -0.92 -3.51
N PRO A 43 16.11 0.06 -4.42
CA PRO A 43 15.26 1.24 -4.31
C PRO A 43 13.78 0.85 -4.32
N SER A 44 13.05 1.22 -3.28
CA SER A 44 11.63 0.94 -3.14
C SER A 44 10.98 1.96 -2.20
N VAL A 45 9.71 2.29 -2.47
CA VAL A 45 8.87 2.94 -1.46
C VAL A 45 8.88 2.12 -0.18
N THR A 46 9.03 2.77 0.97
CA THR A 46 8.96 2.09 2.26
C THR A 46 7.50 1.82 2.63
N TYR A 47 7.26 0.82 3.47
CA TYR A 47 5.90 0.57 3.99
C TYR A 47 5.29 1.81 4.66
N ALA A 48 6.08 2.55 5.45
CA ALA A 48 5.60 3.74 6.15
C ALA A 48 5.14 4.84 5.17
N GLU A 49 5.95 5.12 4.14
CA GLU A 49 5.60 6.07 3.08
C GLU A 49 4.36 5.61 2.30
N ALA A 50 4.29 4.32 1.96
CA ALA A 50 3.16 3.75 1.25
C ALA A 50 1.86 3.87 2.05
N VAL A 51 1.89 3.63 3.37
CA VAL A 51 0.72 3.80 4.23
C VAL A 51 0.25 5.25 4.22
N VAL A 52 1.15 6.21 4.39
CA VAL A 52 0.80 7.64 4.37
C VAL A 52 0.14 8.03 3.05
N VAL A 53 0.76 7.65 1.92
CA VAL A 53 0.20 7.96 0.60
C VAL A 53 -1.17 7.29 0.42
N ALA A 54 -1.30 6.00 0.77
CA ALA A 54 -2.56 5.28 0.64
C ALA A 54 -3.69 5.97 1.41
N LEU A 55 -3.44 6.42 2.65
CA LEU A 55 -4.42 7.11 3.47
C LEU A 55 -4.91 8.41 2.80
N CYS A 56 -4.04 9.17 2.14
CA CYS A 56 -4.41 10.38 1.39
C CYS A 56 -5.42 10.12 0.26
N PHE A 57 -5.45 8.90 -0.30
CA PHE A 57 -6.42 8.50 -1.33
C PHE A 57 -7.59 7.68 -0.79
N GLY A 58 -7.72 7.56 0.54
CA GLY A 58 -8.75 6.74 1.17
C GLY A 58 -8.51 5.24 1.00
N TRP A 59 -7.27 4.82 0.76
CA TRP A 59 -6.84 3.43 0.71
C TRP A 59 -6.26 2.99 2.04
N ILE A 60 -6.32 1.69 2.32
CA ILE A 60 -5.79 1.07 3.55
C ILE A 60 -4.93 -0.14 3.22
N ASP A 61 -3.97 -0.41 4.08
CA ASP A 61 -3.15 -1.61 4.04
C ASP A 61 -3.89 -2.82 4.62
N GLY A 62 -3.51 -4.02 4.17
CA GLY A 62 -4.10 -5.28 4.60
C GLY A 62 -3.06 -6.36 4.88
N GLN A 63 -3.16 -7.49 4.16
CA GLN A 63 -2.27 -8.62 4.36
C GLN A 63 -0.87 -8.34 3.81
N ALA A 64 0.16 -8.80 4.52
CA ALA A 64 1.53 -8.89 4.03
C ALA A 64 1.86 -10.34 3.64
N ARG A 65 2.70 -10.53 2.63
CA ARG A 65 3.28 -11.84 2.28
C ARG A 65 4.74 -11.67 1.88
N SER A 66 5.63 -12.48 2.43
CA SER A 66 7.01 -12.56 1.96
C SER A 66 7.05 -13.10 0.53
N VAL A 67 7.87 -12.50 -0.33
CA VAL A 67 8.10 -12.98 -1.70
C VAL A 67 9.44 -13.71 -1.77
N ASP A 68 10.49 -13.05 -1.28
CA ASP A 68 11.86 -13.58 -1.26
C ASP A 68 12.64 -13.02 -0.07
N GLU A 69 13.95 -13.25 -0.02
CA GLU A 69 14.83 -12.77 1.04
C GLU A 69 14.92 -11.25 1.10
N THR A 70 14.76 -10.57 -0.04
CA THR A 70 14.97 -9.14 -0.23
C THR A 70 13.68 -8.34 -0.35
N SER A 71 12.53 -8.98 -0.55
CA SER A 71 11.27 -8.31 -0.83
C SER A 71 10.04 -9.03 -0.25
N TYR A 72 8.97 -8.27 -0.09
CA TYR A 72 7.66 -8.74 0.35
C TYR A 72 6.58 -7.94 -0.37
N VAL A 73 5.35 -8.42 -0.37
CA VAL A 73 4.19 -7.70 -0.87
C VAL A 73 3.25 -7.33 0.25
N GLN A 74 2.69 -6.12 0.17
CA GLN A 74 1.68 -5.61 1.08
C GLN A 74 0.43 -5.28 0.29
N ARG A 75 -0.72 -5.80 0.71
CA ARG A 75 -2.00 -5.52 0.07
C ARG A 75 -2.47 -4.11 0.42
N PHE A 76 -2.90 -3.36 -0.59
CA PHE A 76 -3.55 -2.07 -0.43
C PHE A 76 -4.88 -2.07 -1.19
N THR A 77 -5.93 -1.54 -0.58
CA THR A 77 -7.29 -1.53 -1.16
C THR A 77 -8.01 -0.23 -0.86
N PRO A 78 -8.93 0.24 -1.75
CA PRO A 78 -9.86 1.30 -1.40
C PRO A 78 -10.63 0.94 -0.13
N ARG A 79 -10.81 1.92 0.75
CA ARG A 79 -11.64 1.74 1.93
C ARG A 79 -13.10 1.56 1.52
N ARG A 80 -13.73 0.48 1.98
CA ARG A 80 -15.20 0.38 1.93
C ARG A 80 -15.82 1.22 3.05
N SER A 81 -16.92 1.90 2.74
CA SER A 81 -17.63 2.83 3.64
C SER A 81 -17.95 2.24 5.02
N ARG A 82 -18.10 0.91 5.12
CA ARG A 82 -18.45 0.18 6.36
C ARG A 82 -17.27 -0.50 7.07
N SER A 83 -16.04 -0.35 6.58
CA SER A 83 -14.87 -0.99 7.21
C SER A 83 -14.50 -0.29 8.52
N LYS A 84 -14.46 -1.07 9.63
CA LYS A 84 -13.90 -0.62 10.92
C LYS A 84 -12.41 -0.32 10.73
N TRP A 85 -11.96 0.86 11.12
CA TRP A 85 -10.53 1.17 11.13
C TRP A 85 -9.82 0.33 12.20
N SER A 86 -8.58 -0.07 11.94
CA SER A 86 -7.69 -0.49 13.02
C SER A 86 -7.35 0.75 13.86
N LYS A 87 -7.21 0.61 15.19
CA LYS A 87 -6.80 1.73 16.07
C LYS A 87 -5.51 2.39 15.58
N ILE A 88 -4.61 1.60 14.97
CA ILE A 88 -3.34 2.05 14.42
C ILE A 88 -3.56 2.99 13.24
N ASN A 89 -4.48 2.67 12.33
CA ASN A 89 -4.76 3.56 11.19
C ASN A 89 -5.45 4.86 11.64
N ILE A 90 -6.22 4.83 12.74
CA ILE A 90 -6.86 6.04 13.31
C ILE A 90 -5.78 7.01 13.76
N GLY A 91 -4.85 6.54 14.60
CA GLY A 91 -3.75 7.37 15.08
C GLY A 91 -2.84 7.88 13.96
N ARG A 92 -2.71 7.16 12.84
CA ARG A 92 -1.93 7.63 11.68
C ARG A 92 -2.61 8.76 10.90
N VAL A 93 -3.94 8.78 10.81
CA VAL A 93 -4.65 9.88 10.15
C VAL A 93 -4.82 11.08 11.08
N GLU A 94 -4.95 10.86 12.38
CA GLU A 94 -4.93 11.96 13.37
C GLU A 94 -3.58 12.70 13.43
N ALA A 95 -2.50 12.05 12.98
CA ALA A 95 -1.15 12.62 12.96
C ALA A 95 -0.73 13.22 11.60
N LEU A 96 -1.61 13.22 10.59
CA LEU A 96 -1.42 13.87 9.29
C LEU A 96 -1.90 15.33 9.32
#